data_AF-A0A2H0QQ00-F1
#
_entry.id   AF-A0A2H0QQ00-F1
#
_cell.length_a   1.000
_cell.length_b   1.000
_cell.length_c   1.000
_cell.angle_alpha   90.00
_cell.angle_beta   90.00
_cell.angle_gamma   90.00
#
_symmetry.space_group_name_H-M   'P 1'
#
loop_
_entity.id
_entity.type
_entity.pdbx_description
1 polymer ?
#
loop_
_entity_poly.entity_id
_entity_poly.type
_entity_poly.pdbx_seq_one_letter_code
_entity_poly.pdbx_strand_id
1 'polypeptide(L)'
;MIKLLVTILITIGSALASESGGHNTHHEPSVKDLLFPFINFIVLFAPLWFLVLKGKLAVLFEKNAKDIEELYNVSEEKIKEANIKLEMYEKKMSNLDAELAKVKAESEKEAASYAQSSQAELAEKMNRLAEDYVAKTEYERKSLINQMVESFFESVLDKTKADIKKDKNMQSKATSKLLSQI
;
A
#
# COMPACT_ATOMS: atom_id res chain seq x y z
N MET A 1 -57.22 22.52 23.63
CA MET A 1 -58.06 23.53 22.95
C MET A 1 -58.28 23.27 21.46
N ILE A 2 -57.23 23.04 20.64
CA ILE A 2 -57.42 22.75 19.20
C ILE A 2 -58.30 21.53 18.91
N LYS A 3 -58.15 20.44 19.68
CA LYS A 3 -59.01 19.25 19.55
C LYS A 3 -60.49 19.54 19.82
N LEU A 4 -60.78 20.44 20.76
CA LEU A 4 -62.16 20.78 21.15
C LEU A 4 -62.84 21.68 20.10
N LEU A 5 -62.05 22.54 19.44
CA LEU A 5 -62.51 23.41 18.34
C LEU A 5 -62.75 22.60 17.05
N VAL A 6 -61.88 21.62 16.75
CA VAL A 6 -62.06 20.69 15.62
C VAL A 6 -63.26 19.77 15.83
N THR A 7 -63.46 19.25 17.05
CA THR A 7 -64.65 18.45 17.36
C THR A 7 -65.94 19.26 17.21
N ILE A 8 -65.98 20.53 17.66
CA ILE A 8 -67.13 21.43 17.47
C ILE A 8 -67.39 21.74 15.98
N LEU A 9 -66.34 21.92 15.18
CA LEU A 9 -66.49 22.23 13.75
C LEU A 9 -67.06 21.05 12.95
N ILE A 10 -66.75 19.80 13.37
CA ILE A 10 -67.28 18.57 12.75
C ILE A 10 -68.75 18.34 13.12
N THR A 11 -69.18 18.66 14.35
CA THR A 11 -70.60 18.53 14.75
C THR A 11 -71.51 19.60 14.14
N ILE A 12 -70.99 20.80 13.84
CA ILE A 12 -71.79 21.85 13.18
C ILE A 12 -72.02 21.55 11.69
N GLY A 13 -71.09 20.86 11.03
CA GLY A 13 -71.23 20.45 9.62
C GLY A 13 -72.36 19.45 9.34
N SER A 14 -72.87 18.77 10.36
CA SER A 14 -74.01 17.84 10.23
C SER A 14 -75.38 18.52 10.37
N ALA A 15 -75.44 19.80 10.74
CA ALA A 15 -76.70 20.51 11.02
C ALA A 15 -77.18 21.45 9.90
N LEU A 16 -76.39 21.68 8.85
CA LEU A 16 -76.75 22.57 7.73
C LEU A 16 -76.33 21.97 6.38
N ALA A 17 -76.85 20.80 6.08
CA ALA A 17 -76.94 20.25 4.73
C ALA A 17 -78.33 19.61 4.51
N SER A 18 -79.38 20.23 5.06
CA SER A 18 -80.76 19.94 4.68
C SER A 18 -81.12 20.85 3.52
N GLU A 19 -81.06 20.27 2.32
CA GLU A 19 -81.72 20.74 1.12
C GLU A 19 -83.22 20.99 1.43
N SER A 20 -83.61 22.25 1.55
CA SER A 20 -85.00 22.67 1.33
C SER A 20 -85.07 23.52 0.07
N GLY A 21 -84.67 22.89 -1.04
CA GLY A 21 -85.09 23.32 -2.37
C GLY A 21 -86.56 22.94 -2.57
N GLY A 22 -87.46 23.81 -2.14
CA GLY A 22 -88.89 23.55 -2.18
C GLY A 22 -89.71 24.81 -2.42
N HIS A 23 -89.97 25.06 -3.71
CA HIS A 23 -91.13 25.77 -4.24
C HIS A 23 -91.02 27.29 -4.50
N ASN A 24 -91.04 27.60 -5.81
CA ASN A 24 -91.56 28.80 -6.48
C ASN A 24 -91.09 30.16 -5.96
N THR A 25 -90.37 30.90 -6.81
CA THR A 25 -90.92 32.01 -7.62
C THR A 25 -89.78 32.75 -8.31
N HIS A 26 -90.07 33.30 -9.48
CA HIS A 26 -89.19 34.20 -10.22
C HIS A 26 -88.61 35.31 -9.33
N HIS A 27 -87.32 35.25 -9.01
CA HIS A 27 -86.63 36.39 -8.38
C HIS A 27 -85.23 36.56 -8.96
N GLU A 28 -84.99 37.78 -9.41
CA GLU A 28 -83.71 38.37 -9.80
C GLU A 28 -82.55 37.97 -8.88
N PRO A 29 -81.28 38.04 -9.35
CA PRO A 29 -80.11 37.80 -8.52
C PRO A 29 -80.08 38.80 -7.35
N SER A 30 -80.67 38.40 -6.22
CA SER A 30 -80.78 39.23 -5.04
C SER A 30 -79.59 38.96 -4.14
N VAL A 31 -78.86 40.03 -3.81
CA VAL A 31 -77.71 40.04 -2.88
C VAL A 31 -77.95 39.34 -1.54
N LYS A 32 -79.22 39.10 -1.16
CA LYS A 32 -79.58 38.39 0.07
C LYS A 32 -79.38 36.87 0.00
N ASP A 33 -79.47 36.28 -1.19
CA ASP A 33 -79.26 34.84 -1.40
C ASP A 33 -77.76 34.46 -1.35
N LEU A 34 -76.87 35.43 -1.62
CA LEU A 34 -75.43 35.28 -1.41
C LEU A 34 -75.01 35.48 0.04
N LEU A 35 -75.81 36.12 0.89
CA LEU A 35 -75.42 36.48 2.25
C LEU A 35 -75.25 35.23 3.14
N PHE A 36 -76.14 34.23 3.00
CA PHE A 36 -76.10 32.99 3.79
C PHE A 36 -74.89 32.10 3.45
N PRO A 37 -74.59 31.82 2.15
CA PRO A 37 -73.35 31.15 1.75
C PRO A 37 -72.09 31.94 2.12
N PHE A 38 -72.13 33.28 2.06
CA PHE A 38 -70.99 34.13 2.41
C PHE A 38 -70.65 34.09 3.90
N ILE A 39 -71.65 34.08 4.77
CA ILE A 39 -71.46 33.89 6.23
C ILE A 39 -70.87 32.51 6.52
N ASN A 40 -71.35 31.45 5.85
CA ASN A 40 -70.78 30.11 5.99
C ASN A 40 -69.32 30.06 5.51
N PHE A 41 -69.01 30.72 4.40
CA PHE A 41 -67.64 30.87 3.90
C PHE A 41 -66.75 31.58 4.93
N ILE A 42 -67.20 32.69 5.52
CA ILE A 42 -66.42 33.42 6.54
C ILE A 42 -66.19 32.58 7.80
N VAL A 43 -67.19 31.84 8.27
CA VAL A 43 -67.06 31.00 9.47
C VAL A 43 -66.06 29.85 9.25
N LEU A 44 -65.98 29.31 8.03
CA LEU A 44 -64.98 28.29 7.67
C LEU A 44 -63.61 28.91 7.35
N PHE A 45 -63.59 30.07 6.70
CA PHE A 45 -62.37 30.71 6.23
C PHE A 45 -61.62 31.45 7.34
N ALA A 46 -62.31 32.04 8.31
CA ALA A 46 -61.69 32.74 9.44
C ALA A 46 -60.76 31.86 10.29
N PRO A 47 -61.12 30.64 10.73
CA PRO A 47 -60.20 29.77 11.47
C PRO A 47 -59.06 29.25 10.58
N LEU A 48 -59.31 29.02 9.29
CA LEU A 48 -58.28 28.61 8.33
C LEU A 48 -57.24 29.71 8.12
N TRP A 49 -57.72 30.93 7.87
CA TRP A 49 -56.91 32.14 7.78
C TRP A 49 -56.12 32.34 9.06
N PHE A 50 -56.74 32.25 10.24
CA PHE A 50 -56.05 32.41 11.52
C PHE A 50 -54.98 31.33 11.76
N LEU A 51 -55.22 30.08 11.35
CA LEU A 51 -54.25 28.99 11.48
C LEU A 51 -53.05 29.16 10.54
N VAL A 52 -53.30 29.61 9.31
CA VAL A 52 -52.26 29.92 8.31
C VAL A 52 -51.47 31.17 8.74
N LEU A 53 -52.15 32.21 9.22
CA LEU A 53 -51.54 33.46 9.68
C LEU A 53 -50.75 33.29 10.99
N LYS A 54 -51.15 32.33 11.85
CA LYS A 54 -50.38 31.95 13.04
C LYS A 54 -49.07 31.23 12.73
N GLY A 55 -48.70 31.07 11.46
CA GLY A 55 -47.35 30.72 11.02
C GLY A 55 -46.93 29.27 11.29
N LYS A 56 -47.74 28.47 12.00
CA LYS A 56 -47.37 27.08 12.34
C LYS A 56 -47.18 26.20 11.12
N LEU A 57 -48.03 26.35 10.08
CA LEU A 57 -47.84 25.61 8.82
C LEU A 57 -46.63 26.13 8.04
N ALA A 58 -46.46 27.45 7.94
CA ALA A 58 -45.33 28.05 7.23
C ALA A 58 -43.99 27.60 7.83
N VAL A 59 -43.86 27.60 9.16
CA VAL A 59 -42.66 27.15 9.88
C VAL A 59 -42.40 25.65 9.66
N LEU A 60 -43.43 24.82 9.57
CA LEU A 60 -43.27 23.39 9.26
C LEU A 60 -42.80 23.18 7.83
N PHE A 61 -43.36 23.90 6.84
CA PHE A 61 -42.89 23.81 5.46
C PHE A 61 -41.46 24.33 5.29
N GLU A 62 -41.12 25.44 5.94
CA GLU A 62 -39.76 25.98 5.94
C GLU A 62 -38.77 25.00 6.59
N LYS A 63 -39.15 24.37 7.70
CA LYS A 63 -38.33 23.34 8.33
C LYS A 63 -38.12 22.13 7.40
N ASN A 64 -39.18 21.60 6.79
CA ASN A 64 -39.04 20.45 5.88
C ASN A 64 -38.21 20.82 4.65
N ALA A 65 -38.35 22.03 4.12
CA ALA A 65 -37.53 22.52 3.01
C ALA A 65 -36.04 22.58 3.41
N LYS A 66 -35.73 23.11 4.60
CA LYS A 66 -34.36 23.14 5.13
C LYS A 66 -33.80 21.74 5.40
N ASP A 67 -34.59 20.85 6.00
CA ASP A 67 -34.17 19.47 6.28
C ASP A 67 -33.86 18.72 4.95
N ILE A 68 -34.63 18.95 3.89
CA ILE A 68 -34.39 18.37 2.56
C ILE A 68 -33.14 18.99 1.91
N GLU A 69 -32.98 20.30 1.99
CA GLU A 69 -31.82 21.01 1.47
C GLU A 69 -30.52 20.56 2.17
N GLU A 70 -30.55 20.47 3.50
CA GLU A 70 -29.42 19.98 4.30
C GLU A 70 -29.09 18.53 3.96
N LEU A 71 -30.10 17.66 3.86
CA LEU A 71 -29.89 16.27 3.47
C LEU A 71 -29.29 16.14 2.07
N TYR A 72 -29.75 16.98 1.13
CA TYR A 72 -29.23 17.02 -0.23
C TYR A 72 -27.77 17.49 -0.24
N ASN A 73 -27.46 18.58 0.45
CA ASN A 73 -26.10 19.12 0.55
C ASN A 73 -25.13 18.11 1.17
N VAL A 74 -25.51 17.47 2.28
CA VAL A 74 -24.70 16.42 2.92
C VAL A 74 -24.51 15.21 2.01
N SER A 75 -25.53 14.84 1.24
CA SER A 75 -25.43 13.74 0.27
C SER A 75 -24.52 14.11 -0.90
N GLU A 76 -24.61 15.32 -1.42
CA GLU A 76 -23.74 15.82 -2.49
C GLU A 76 -22.28 15.90 -2.03
N GLU A 77 -22.02 16.39 -0.81
CA GLU A 77 -20.69 16.40 -0.21
C GLU A 77 -20.13 14.97 -0.06
N LYS A 78 -20.92 14.03 0.45
CA LYS A 78 -20.52 12.62 0.56
C LYS A 78 -20.22 11.99 -0.79
N ILE A 79 -21.00 12.30 -1.82
CA ILE A 79 -20.76 11.82 -3.19
C ILE A 79 -19.46 12.41 -3.73
N LYS A 80 -19.21 13.71 -3.54
CA LYS A 80 -17.95 14.36 -3.94
C LYS A 80 -16.76 13.74 -3.23
N GLU A 81 -16.83 13.54 -1.92
CA GLU A 81 -15.77 12.89 -1.15
C GLU A 81 -15.52 11.46 -1.60
N ALA A 82 -16.58 10.68 -1.87
CA ALA A 82 -16.46 9.31 -2.35
C ALA A 82 -15.78 9.28 -3.73
N ASN A 83 -16.16 10.18 -4.64
CA ASN A 83 -15.54 10.30 -5.96
C ASN A 83 -14.06 10.70 -5.87
N ILE A 84 -13.72 11.67 -5.01
CA ILE A 84 -12.32 12.06 -4.79
C ILE A 84 -11.50 10.90 -4.23
N LYS A 85 -12.06 10.14 -3.27
CA LYS A 85 -11.41 8.94 -2.72
C LYS A 85 -11.22 7.86 -3.80
N LEU A 86 -12.23 7.62 -4.63
CA LEU A 86 -12.15 6.67 -5.74
C LEU A 86 -11.06 7.06 -6.74
N GLU A 87 -11.04 8.31 -7.21
CA GLU A 87 -10.03 8.80 -8.14
C GLU A 87 -8.62 8.71 -7.53
N MET A 88 -8.48 8.99 -6.23
CA MET A 88 -7.22 8.82 -5.51
C MET A 88 -6.78 7.35 -5.46
N TYR A 89 -7.70 6.42 -5.20
CA TYR A 89 -7.39 4.99 -5.19
C TYR A 89 -7.05 4.47 -6.58
N GLU A 90 -7.77 4.89 -7.61
CA GLU A 90 -7.46 4.55 -9.01
C GLU A 90 -6.06 5.05 -9.40
N LYS A 91 -5.72 6.30 -9.09
CA LYS A 91 -4.37 6.85 -9.33
C LYS A 91 -3.29 6.09 -8.55
N LYS A 92 -3.56 5.71 -7.30
CA LYS A 92 -2.63 4.89 -6.52
C LYS A 92 -2.45 3.51 -7.16
N MET A 93 -3.54 2.88 -7.62
CA MET A 93 -3.51 1.57 -8.27
C MET A 93 -2.74 1.62 -9.60
N SER A 94 -2.99 2.63 -10.44
CA SER A 94 -2.27 2.78 -11.70
C SER A 94 -0.77 3.00 -11.50
N ASN A 95 -0.40 3.75 -10.45
CA ASN A 95 1.01 3.95 -10.11
C ASN A 95 1.65 2.68 -9.55
N LEU A 96 0.91 1.88 -8.78
CA LEU A 96 1.38 0.60 -8.24
C LEU A 96 1.69 -0.41 -9.36
N ASP A 97 0.86 -0.52 -10.39
CA ASP A 97 1.13 -1.42 -11.51
C ASP A 97 2.39 -1.01 -12.28
N ALA A 98 2.56 0.30 -12.52
CA ALA A 98 3.76 0.84 -13.14
C ALA A 98 5.01 0.64 -12.28
N GLU A 99 4.90 0.83 -10.97
CA GLU A 99 5.98 0.61 -10.01
C GLU A 99 6.34 -0.86 -9.89
N LEU A 100 5.35 -1.76 -9.86
CA LEU A 100 5.56 -3.21 -9.88
C LEU A 100 6.31 -3.65 -11.15
N ALA A 101 5.88 -3.16 -12.31
CA ALA A 101 6.55 -3.46 -13.58
C ALA A 101 8.00 -2.94 -13.57
N LYS A 102 8.23 -1.73 -13.05
CA LYS A 102 9.56 -1.15 -12.90
C LYS A 102 10.44 -1.97 -11.96
N VAL A 103 9.94 -2.32 -10.77
CA VAL A 103 10.67 -3.14 -9.77
C VAL A 103 11.02 -4.50 -10.35
N LYS A 104 10.10 -5.14 -11.08
CA LYS A 104 10.36 -6.42 -11.73
C LYS A 104 11.46 -6.31 -12.77
N ALA A 105 11.39 -5.31 -13.66
CA ALA A 105 12.40 -5.08 -14.69
C ALA A 105 13.77 -4.74 -14.09
N GLU A 106 13.80 -3.93 -13.03
CA GLU A 106 15.03 -3.56 -12.32
C GLU A 106 15.64 -4.77 -11.60
N SER A 107 14.82 -5.59 -10.95
CA SER A 107 15.26 -6.84 -10.32
C SER A 107 15.80 -7.86 -11.32
N GLU A 108 15.15 -8.03 -12.48
CA GLU A 108 15.64 -8.92 -13.55
C GLU A 108 16.98 -8.42 -14.10
N LYS A 109 17.12 -7.09 -14.30
CA LYS A 109 18.38 -6.48 -14.73
C LYS A 109 19.48 -6.64 -13.70
N GLU A 110 19.19 -6.42 -12.42
CA GLU A 110 20.14 -6.57 -11.33
C GLU A 110 20.58 -8.02 -11.17
N ALA A 111 19.66 -8.98 -11.25
CA ALA A 111 19.98 -10.41 -11.22
C ALA A 111 20.89 -10.81 -12.38
N ALA A 112 20.60 -10.33 -13.61
CA ALA A 112 21.45 -10.59 -14.77
C ALA A 112 22.84 -9.97 -14.61
N SER A 113 22.92 -8.71 -14.15
CA SER A 113 24.19 -8.02 -13.89
C SER A 113 25.00 -8.72 -12.81
N TYR A 114 24.35 -9.17 -11.73
CA TYR A 114 25.00 -9.89 -10.63
C TYR A 114 25.53 -11.25 -11.08
N ALA A 115 24.76 -12.00 -11.89
CA ALA A 115 25.23 -13.26 -12.44
C ALA A 115 26.48 -13.06 -13.31
N GLN A 116 26.50 -12.03 -14.15
CA GLN A 116 27.64 -11.70 -14.99
C GLN A 116 28.85 -11.25 -14.18
N SER A 117 28.67 -10.36 -13.21
CA SER A 117 29.78 -9.88 -12.36
C SER A 117 30.32 -11.00 -11.47
N SER A 118 29.45 -11.83 -10.91
CA SER A 118 29.85 -12.99 -10.11
C SER A 118 30.66 -13.99 -10.93
N GLN A 119 30.27 -14.26 -12.18
CA GLN A 119 31.04 -15.14 -13.06
C GLN A 119 32.40 -14.55 -13.43
N ALA A 120 32.47 -13.25 -13.71
CA ALA A 120 33.73 -12.56 -14.00
C ALA A 120 34.67 -12.57 -12.78
N GLU A 121 34.17 -12.25 -11.59
CA GLU A 121 34.93 -12.29 -10.34
C GLU A 121 35.41 -13.71 -10.03
N LEU A 122 34.56 -14.72 -10.24
CA LEU A 122 34.94 -16.11 -10.01
C LEU A 122 36.06 -16.52 -10.98
N ALA A 123 35.96 -16.17 -12.26
CA ALA A 123 37.01 -16.44 -13.24
C ALA A 123 38.34 -15.74 -12.86
N GLU A 124 38.30 -14.49 -12.43
CA GLU A 124 39.48 -13.76 -11.95
C GLU A 124 40.09 -14.43 -10.71
N LYS A 125 39.25 -14.82 -9.74
CA LYS A 125 39.71 -15.53 -8.54
C LYS A 125 40.31 -16.89 -8.88
N MET A 126 39.73 -17.64 -9.83
CA MET A 126 40.29 -18.91 -10.27
C MET A 126 41.64 -18.74 -10.95
N ASN A 127 41.81 -17.70 -11.78
CA ASN A 127 43.11 -17.41 -12.40
C ASN A 127 44.16 -17.05 -11.36
N ARG A 128 43.86 -16.14 -10.43
CA ARG A 128 44.77 -15.81 -9.32
C ARG A 128 45.12 -17.03 -8.48
N LEU A 129 44.13 -17.85 -8.15
CA LEU A 129 44.34 -19.07 -7.39
C LEU A 129 45.25 -20.04 -8.16
N ALA A 130 45.07 -20.18 -9.48
CA ALA A 130 45.94 -21.01 -10.30
C ALA A 130 47.39 -20.50 -10.33
N GLU A 131 47.58 -19.18 -10.48
CA GLU A 131 48.90 -18.55 -10.41
C GLU A 131 49.57 -18.77 -9.05
N ASP A 132 48.84 -18.57 -7.96
CA ASP A 132 49.33 -18.80 -6.59
C ASP A 132 49.71 -20.28 -6.37
N TYR A 133 48.91 -21.21 -6.89
CA TYR A 133 49.22 -22.64 -6.82
C TYR A 133 50.48 -23.02 -7.61
N VAL A 134 50.67 -22.45 -8.80
CA VAL A 134 51.89 -22.67 -9.59
C VAL A 134 53.10 -22.12 -8.84
N ALA A 135 53.04 -20.87 -8.37
CA ALA A 135 54.12 -20.25 -7.63
C ALA A 135 54.48 -21.04 -6.34
N LYS A 136 53.46 -21.49 -5.61
CA LYS A 136 53.64 -22.31 -4.40
C LYS A 136 54.24 -23.68 -4.72
N THR A 137 53.78 -24.34 -5.78
CA THR A 137 54.31 -25.64 -6.22
C THR A 137 55.78 -25.53 -6.63
N GLU A 138 56.16 -24.46 -7.33
CA GLU A 138 57.56 -24.20 -7.70
C GLU A 138 58.43 -23.94 -6.47
N TYR A 139 57.93 -23.14 -5.52
CA TYR A 139 58.61 -22.89 -4.25
C TYR A 139 58.84 -24.20 -3.46
N GLU A 140 57.79 -25.03 -3.32
CA GLU A 140 57.87 -26.32 -2.65
C GLU A 140 58.82 -27.27 -3.37
N ARG A 141 58.76 -27.35 -4.71
CA ARG A 141 59.69 -28.15 -5.52
C ARG A 141 61.14 -27.76 -5.25
N LYS A 142 61.44 -26.45 -5.26
CA LYS A 142 62.80 -25.96 -5.02
C LYS A 142 63.27 -26.26 -3.60
N SER A 143 62.39 -26.08 -2.62
CA SER A 143 62.66 -26.42 -1.21
C SER A 143 62.96 -27.92 -1.05
N LEU A 144 62.12 -28.79 -1.63
CA LEU A 144 62.30 -30.24 -1.60
C LEU A 144 63.60 -30.69 -2.28
N ILE A 145 63.95 -30.08 -3.42
CA ILE A 145 65.23 -30.37 -4.10
C ILE A 145 66.40 -30.00 -3.19
N ASN A 146 66.38 -28.84 -2.54
CA ASN A 146 67.46 -28.44 -1.62
C ASN A 146 67.59 -29.39 -0.43
N GLN A 147 66.47 -29.79 0.19
CA GLN A 147 66.46 -30.78 1.27
C GLN A 147 66.94 -32.16 0.80
N MET A 148 66.58 -32.56 -0.43
CA MET A 148 67.06 -33.81 -1.04
C MET A 148 68.57 -33.77 -1.31
N VAL A 149 69.09 -32.63 -1.79
CA VAL A 149 70.53 -32.45 -2.01
C VAL A 149 71.29 -32.52 -0.68
N GLU A 150 70.80 -31.85 0.35
CA GLU A 150 71.40 -31.87 1.69
C GLU A 150 71.44 -33.29 2.27
N SER A 151 70.30 -33.99 2.29
CA SER A 151 70.23 -35.38 2.75
C SER A 151 71.07 -36.36 1.90
N PHE A 152 71.19 -36.13 0.59
CA PHE A 152 72.08 -36.91 -0.27
C PHE A 152 73.55 -36.68 0.08
N PHE A 153 73.97 -35.42 0.31
CA PHE A 153 75.32 -35.10 0.75
C PHE A 153 75.65 -35.75 2.10
N GLU A 154 74.74 -35.71 3.07
CA GLU A 154 74.90 -36.41 4.34
C GLU A 154 75.07 -37.92 4.12
N SER A 155 74.23 -38.54 3.29
CA SER A 155 74.33 -39.98 2.99
C SER A 155 75.64 -40.37 2.30
N VAL A 156 76.13 -39.55 1.36
CA VAL A 156 77.42 -39.77 0.69
C VAL A 156 78.57 -39.56 1.66
N LEU A 157 78.53 -38.55 2.52
CA LEU A 157 79.53 -38.33 3.57
C LEU A 157 79.58 -39.51 4.54
N ASP A 158 78.43 -40.02 4.96
CA ASP A 158 78.34 -41.15 5.86
C ASP A 158 78.85 -42.45 5.22
N LYS A 159 78.48 -42.72 3.96
CA LYS A 159 79.06 -43.85 3.19
C LYS A 159 80.57 -43.70 3.01
N THR A 160 81.05 -42.51 2.65
CA THR A 160 82.48 -42.24 2.46
C THR A 160 83.25 -42.40 3.78
N LYS A 161 82.72 -41.91 4.90
CA LYS A 161 83.29 -42.15 6.24
C LYS A 161 83.30 -43.63 6.59
N ALA A 162 82.24 -44.38 6.27
CA ALA A 162 82.17 -45.81 6.49
C ALA A 162 83.21 -46.58 5.64
N ASP A 163 83.36 -46.24 4.37
CA ASP A 163 84.33 -46.85 3.45
C ASP A 163 85.78 -46.52 3.85
N ILE A 164 86.09 -45.26 4.20
CA ILE A 164 87.41 -44.87 4.73
C ILE A 164 87.73 -45.58 6.06
N LYS A 165 86.73 -45.83 6.91
CA LYS A 165 86.92 -46.62 8.13
C LYS A 165 87.17 -48.10 7.85
N LYS A 166 86.68 -48.63 6.73
CA LYS A 166 86.79 -50.04 6.36
C LYS A 166 88.10 -50.35 5.61
N ASP A 167 88.67 -49.38 4.90
CA ASP A 167 89.88 -49.55 4.09
C ASP A 167 91.16 -49.05 4.81
N LYS A 168 91.98 -49.98 5.34
CA LYS A 168 93.21 -49.70 6.11
C LYS A 168 94.27 -48.90 5.35
N ASN A 169 94.28 -48.95 4.01
CA ASN A 169 95.26 -48.22 3.18
C ASN A 169 94.94 -46.73 3.01
N MET A 170 93.67 -46.31 3.08
CA MET A 170 93.27 -44.91 2.95
C MET A 170 93.45 -44.11 4.24
N GLN A 171 93.30 -44.73 5.41
CA GLN A 171 93.59 -44.09 6.71
C GLN A 171 95.05 -43.64 6.82
N SER A 172 95.99 -44.46 6.35
CA SER A 172 97.42 -44.12 6.33
C SER A 172 97.73 -42.93 5.42
N LYS A 173 97.14 -42.88 4.21
CA LYS A 173 97.34 -41.78 3.25
C LYS A 173 96.68 -40.45 3.68
N ALA A 174 95.48 -40.49 4.26
CA ALA A 174 94.81 -39.30 4.76
C ALA A 174 95.57 -38.70 5.96
N THR A 175 96.03 -39.54 6.87
CA THR A 175 96.85 -39.13 8.02
C THR A 175 98.20 -38.57 7.56
N SER A 176 98.84 -39.19 6.56
CA SER A 176 100.10 -38.70 5.97
C SER A 176 99.95 -37.34 5.28
N LYS A 177 98.86 -37.08 4.54
CA LYS A 177 98.63 -35.78 3.90
C LYS A 177 98.34 -34.65 4.90
N LEU A 178 97.58 -34.95 5.95
CA LEU A 178 97.30 -34.00 7.03
C LEU A 178 98.57 -33.65 7.82
N LEU A 179 99.45 -34.64 8.05
CA LEU A 179 100.77 -34.41 8.66
C LEU A 179 101.76 -33.66 7.74
N SER A 180 101.59 -33.70 6.41
CA SER A 180 102.46 -32.98 5.48
C SER A 180 102.06 -31.53 5.20
N GLN A 181 100.89 -31.11 5.69
CA GLN A 181 100.36 -29.74 5.54
C GLN A 181 100.46 -28.92 6.84
N ILE A 182 100.96 -29.52 7.92
CA ILE A 182 101.41 -28.85 9.15
C ILE A 182 102.93 -28.68 9.05
#